data_AF-A0A935BFX7-F1
#
_entry.id   AF-A0A935BFX7-F1
#
_cell.length_a   1.000
_cell.length_b   1.000
_cell.length_c   1.000
_cell.angle_alpha   90.00
_cell.angle_beta   90.00
_cell.angle_gamma   90.00
#
_symmetry.space_group_name_H-M   'P 1'
#
loop_
_entity.id
_entity.type
_entity.pdbx_description
1 polymer ?
#
loop_
_entity_poly.entity_id
_entity_poly.type
_entity_poly.pdbx_seq_one_letter_code
_entity_poly.pdbx_strand_id
1 'polypeptide(L)' 'MQCDRCRTENNEAVARFCRGCGRELTKAKPTAIISRRFCPQCGSVNKEGLPSA' A
#
# COMPACT_ATOMS: atom_id res chain seq x y z
N MET A 1 -5.56 12.94 -3.76
CA MET A 1 -6.97 12.46 -3.76
C MET A 1 -7.75 12.99 -2.56
N GLN A 2 -9.01 13.37 -2.75
CA GLN A 2 -9.91 13.73 -1.66
C GLN A 2 -10.67 12.50 -1.14
N CYS A 3 -10.83 12.38 0.18
CA CYS A 3 -11.63 11.31 0.76
C CYS A 3 -13.13 11.57 0.57
N ASP A 4 -13.84 10.63 -0.05
CA ASP A 4 -15.30 10.71 -0.26
C ASP A 4 -16.11 10.89 1.03
N ARG A 5 -15.62 10.38 2.17
CA ARG A 5 -16.35 10.44 3.45
C ARG A 5 -16.19 11.74 4.19
N CYS A 6 -14.97 12.24 4.31
CA CYS A 6 -14.65 13.38 5.20
C CYS A 6 -14.03 14.56 4.47
N ARG A 7 -13.86 14.47 3.15
CA ARG A 7 -13.26 15.50 2.28
C ARG A 7 -11.82 15.90 2.62
N THR A 8 -11.16 15.16 3.53
CA THR A 8 -9.75 15.33 3.82
C THR A 8 -8.92 15.02 2.57
N GLU A 9 -7.96 15.88 2.27
CA GLU A 9 -6.99 15.66 1.21
C GLU A 9 -5.93 14.65 1.67
N ASN A 10 -5.73 13.61 0.87
CA ASN A 10 -4.80 12.51 1.11
C ASN A 10 -3.86 12.35 -0.09
N ASN A 11 -2.64 11.91 0.18
CA ASN A 11 -1.65 11.60 -0.85
C ASN A 11 -1.96 10.22 -1.46
N GLU A 12 -2.48 10.22 -2.69
CA GLU A 12 -2.89 9.01 -3.43
C GLU A 12 -1.73 8.09 -3.82
N ALA A 13 -0.49 8.57 -3.79
CA ALA A 13 0.67 7.76 -4.14
C ALA A 13 1.07 6.79 -3.03
N VAL A 14 0.68 7.05 -1.77
CA VAL A 14 1.19 6.32 -0.60
C VAL A 14 0.14 5.99 0.46
N ALA A 15 -0.97 6.74 0.54
CA ALA A 15 -1.93 6.59 1.62
C ALA A 15 -2.90 5.43 1.36
N ARG A 16 -2.78 4.35 2.14
CA ARG A 16 -3.75 3.24 2.20
C ARG A 16 -5.03 3.62 2.95
N PHE A 17 -4.92 4.51 3.93
CA PHE A 17 -6.02 4.95 4.78
C PHE A 17 -6.11 6.48 4.82
N CYS A 18 -7.31 7.00 5.01
CA CYS A 18 -7.56 8.42 5.15
C CYS A 18 -7.01 8.93 6.49
N ARG A 19 -6.16 9.95 6.45
CA ARG A 19 -5.59 10.57 7.66
C ARG A 19 -6.61 11.29 8.54
N GLY A 20 -7.79 11.61 8.00
CA GLY A 20 -8.84 12.35 8.71
C GLY A 20 -9.89 11.45 9.39
N CYS A 21 -10.19 10.29 8.81
CA CYS A 21 -11.27 9.42 9.32
C CYS A 21 -10.93 7.92 9.36
N GLY A 22 -9.70 7.54 8.98
CA GLY A 22 -9.24 6.14 9.01
C GLY A 22 -9.83 5.24 7.91
N ARG A 23 -10.74 5.72 7.06
CA ARG A 23 -11.32 4.91 5.98
C ARG A 23 -10.28 4.48 4.96
N GLU A 24 -10.35 3.24 4.50
CA GLU A 24 -9.50 2.74 3.42
C GLU A 24 -9.71 3.55 2.13
N LEU A 25 -8.61 3.93 1.49
CA LEU A 25 -8.59 4.64 0.22
C LEU A 25 -8.28 3.62 -0.87
N THR A 26 -9.27 3.30 -1.70
CA THR A 26 -9.28 2.22 -2.71
C THR A 26 -8.19 2.35 -3.79
N LYS A 27 -7.39 3.42 -3.76
CA LYS A 27 -6.36 3.76 -4.76
C LYS A 27 -4.95 3.73 -4.19
N ALA A 28 -4.66 2.84 -3.25
CA ALA A 28 -3.28 2.41 -3.06
C ALA A 28 -2.84 1.67 -4.33
N LYS A 29 -2.38 2.40 -5.35
CA LYS A 29 -1.54 1.81 -6.39
C LYS A 29 -0.40 1.17 -5.61
N PRO A 30 -0.15 -0.15 -5.73
CA PRO A 30 1.03 -0.74 -5.15
C PRO A 30 2.20 -0.01 -5.81
N THR A 31 2.73 1.00 -5.13
CA THR A 31 4.05 1.54 -5.47
C THR A 31 4.93 0.32 -5.48
N ALA A 32 5.64 0.14 -6.58
CA ALA A 32 6.30 -1.10 -6.91
C ALA A 32 7.23 -1.55 -5.78
N ILE A 33 6.70 -2.33 -4.81
CA ILE A 33 7.46 -3.21 -3.94
C ILE A 33 7.80 -4.46 -4.78
N ILE A 34 8.21 -4.24 -6.04
CA ILE A 34 8.75 -5.25 -6.94
C ILE A 34 10.24 -4.93 -7.10
N SER A 35 10.94 -4.64 -6.00
CA SER A 35 12.41 -4.56 -6.07
C SER A 35 13.11 -4.97 -4.78
N ARG A 36 12.48 -5.86 -3.99
CA ARG A 36 13.18 -6.67 -2.97
C ARG A 36 12.55 -8.05 -2.91
N ARG A 37 12.57 -8.76 -4.04
CA ARG A 37 12.19 -10.18 -4.07
C ARG A 37 13.15 -11.06 -3.29
N PHE A 38 14.30 -10.54 -2.83
CA PHE A 38 15.36 -11.29 -2.16
C PHE A 38 15.83 -10.55 -0.92
N CYS A 39 16.02 -11.28 0.17
CA CYS A 39 16.66 -10.78 1.37
C CYS A 39 18.18 -10.63 1.12
N PRO A 40 18.78 -9.44 1.29
CA PRO A 40 20.22 -9.25 1.05
C PRO A 40 21.12 -9.98 2.05
N GLN A 41 20.57 -10.46 3.17
CA GLN A 41 21.34 -11.17 4.20
C GLN A 41 21.37 -12.69 4.01
N CYS A 42 20.27 -13.29 3.51
CA CYS A 42 20.16 -14.75 3.38
C CYS A 42 19.80 -15.23 1.97
N GLY A 43 19.55 -14.33 1.02
CA GLY A 43 19.18 -14.66 -0.35
C GLY A 43 17.77 -15.23 -0.52
N SER A 44 17.02 -15.45 0.58
CA SER A 44 15.68 -16.01 0.52
C SER A 44 14.70 -15.08 -0.18
N VAL A 45 13.83 -15.68 -1.00
CA VAL A 45 12.79 -14.90 -1.67
C VAL A 45 11.70 -14.50 -0.69
N ASN A 46 11.29 -13.23 -0.76
CA ASN A 46 10.13 -12.78 -0.01
C ASN A 46 8.86 -13.29 -0.71
N LYS A 47 8.17 -14.26 -0.12
CA LYS A 47 6.92 -14.85 -0.66
C LYS A 47 5.73 -13.95 -0.38
N GLU A 48 5.75 -12.70 -0.83
CA GLU A 48 4.62 -11.80 -0.69
C GLU A 48 3.95 -11.65 -2.05
N GLY A 49 2.86 -12.40 -2.27
CA GLY A 49 2.13 -12.35 -3.53
C GLY A 49 1.16 -13.48 -3.86
N LEU A 50 0.90 -14.45 -2.97
CA LEU A 50 -0.35 -15.21 -3.08
C LEU A 50 -1.38 -14.53 -2.17
N PRO A 51 -2.56 -14.11 -2.68
CA PRO A 51 -3.69 -13.96 -1.77
C PRO A 51 -3.82 -15.30 -1.04
N SER A 52 -3.93 -15.27 0.29
CA SER A 52 -4.18 -16.48 1.08
C SER A 52 -5.30 -17.28 0.41
N ALA A 53 -4.99 -18.51 0.01
CA ALA A 53 -5.97 -19.49 -0.45
C ALA A 53 -6.62 -20.16 0.76
#